data_AF-A0A6G0QCV5-F1
#
_entry.id   AF-A0A6G0QCV5-F1
#
_cell.length_a   1.000
_cell.length_b   1.000
_cell.length_c   1.000
_cell.angle_alpha   90.00
_cell.angle_beta   90.00
_cell.angle_gamma   90.00
#
_symmetry.space_group_name_H-M   'P 1'
#
loop_
_entity.id
_entity.type
_entity.pdbx_description
1 polymer ?
#
loop_
_entity_poly.entity_id
_entity_poly.type
_entity_poly.pdbx_seq_one_letter_code
_entity_poly.pdbx_strand_id
1 'polypeptide(L)'
;MESVVKAVEKDIGEKMPKAFGLIIDSWTHGTEHFLAVYACYESLDGPRFPLLSMAPIIDEPDDALNADGHAAAIARFLPFFGRSLADVLFLVGDN
;
A
#
# COMPACT_ATOMS: atom_id res chain seq x y z
N MET A 1 3.53 -9.57 -19.19
CA MET A 1 3.37 -9.41 -17.72
C MET A 1 3.12 -7.95 -17.38
N GLU A 2 3.98 -7.02 -17.82
CA GLU A 2 3.79 -5.57 -17.58
C GLU A 2 2.42 -5.02 -18.03
N SER A 3 1.90 -5.44 -19.19
CA SER A 3 0.58 -5.02 -19.67
C SER A 3 -0.56 -5.45 -18.74
N VAL A 4 -0.43 -6.60 -18.08
CA VAL A 4 -1.41 -7.11 -17.13
C VAL A 4 -1.30 -6.35 -15.82
N VAL A 5 -0.08 -6.09 -15.34
CA VAL A 5 0.17 -5.29 -14.13
C VAL A 5 -0.48 -3.91 -14.26
N LYS A 6 -0.18 -3.18 -15.33
CA LYS A 6 -0.76 -1.85 -15.58
C LYS A 6 -2.29 -1.88 -15.70
N ALA A 7 -2.85 -2.94 -16.28
CA ALA A 7 -4.30 -3.10 -16.38
C ALA A 7 -4.94 -3.30 -15.00
N VAL A 8 -4.31 -4.08 -14.12
CA VAL A 8 -4.78 -4.32 -12.74
C VAL A 8 -4.61 -3.07 -11.88
N GLU A 9 -3.47 -2.39 -11.95
CA GLU A 9 -3.23 -1.12 -11.25
C GLU A 9 -4.28 -0.07 -11.61
N LYS A 10 -4.58 0.07 -12.92
CA LYS A 10 -5.62 0.96 -13.41
C LYS A 10 -7.01 0.56 -12.92
N ASP A 11 -7.38 -0.72 -13.01
CA ASP A 11 -8.69 -1.20 -12.55
C ASP A 11 -8.91 -0.99 -11.05
N ILE A 12 -7.87 -1.22 -10.23
CA ILE A 12 -7.90 -0.91 -8.80
C ILE A 12 -8.03 0.60 -8.58
N GLY A 13 -7.21 1.40 -9.27
CA GLY A 13 -7.20 2.86 -9.15
C GLY A 13 -8.51 3.53 -9.59
N GLU A 14 -9.22 2.98 -10.57
CA GLU A 14 -10.54 3.47 -11.00
C GLU A 14 -11.65 3.17 -9.97
N LYS A 15 -11.51 2.08 -9.19
CA LYS A 15 -12.47 1.68 -8.16
C LYS A 15 -12.26 2.36 -6.81
N MET A 16 -11.03 2.72 -6.48
CA MET A 16 -10.71 3.34 -5.20
C MET A 16 -11.34 4.73 -5.08
N PRO A 17 -11.82 5.17 -3.91
CA PRO A 17 -12.15 6.58 -3.66
C PRO A 17 -10.87 7.43 -3.49
N LYS A 18 -11.04 8.75 -3.43
CA LYS A 18 -9.97 9.70 -3.04
C LYS A 18 -9.78 9.80 -1.52
N ALA A 19 -10.59 9.08 -0.74
CA ALA A 19 -10.53 9.09 0.71
C ALA A 19 -10.62 7.63 1.17
N PHE A 20 -9.50 7.07 1.61
CA PHE A 20 -9.40 5.66 1.99
C PHE A 20 -8.47 5.47 3.19
N GLY A 21 -8.61 4.35 3.90
CA GLY A 21 -7.66 3.92 4.92
C GLY A 21 -6.63 2.96 4.34
N LEU A 22 -5.53 2.77 5.06
CA LEU A 22 -4.53 1.74 4.76
C LEU A 22 -4.49 0.71 5.89
N ILE A 23 -4.44 -0.57 5.53
CA ILE A 23 -4.13 -1.66 6.45
C ILE A 23 -2.74 -2.15 6.10
N ILE A 24 -1.84 -2.13 7.07
CA ILE A 24 -0.47 -2.59 6.94
C ILE A 24 -0.28 -3.84 7.78
N ASP A 25 0.49 -4.79 7.26
CA ASP A 25 0.94 -5.97 7.97
C ASP A 25 2.43 -6.13 7.68
N SER A 26 3.23 -6.19 8.75
CA SER A 26 4.68 -6.30 8.64
C SER A 26 5.17 -7.59 9.30
N TRP A 27 6.04 -8.32 8.62
CA TRP A 27 6.59 -9.55 9.17
C TRP A 27 8.02 -9.77 8.71
N THR A 28 8.74 -10.62 9.44
CA THR A 28 10.10 -11.01 9.09
C THR A 28 10.12 -12.46 8.64
N HIS A 29 10.74 -12.73 7.49
CA HIS A 29 11.02 -14.10 7.06
C HIS A 29 12.51 -14.25 6.75
N GLY A 30 13.24 -14.95 7.62
CA GLY A 30 14.69 -15.07 7.52
C GLY A 30 15.36 -13.72 7.79
N THR A 31 16.04 -13.16 6.78
CA THR A 31 16.74 -11.86 6.88
C THR A 31 15.96 -10.71 6.25
N GLU A 32 14.79 -10.97 5.68
CA GLU A 32 13.99 -9.97 4.97
C GLU A 32 12.77 -9.56 5.80
N HIS A 33 12.58 -8.25 5.93
CA HIS A 33 11.38 -7.65 6.48
C HIS A 33 10.42 -7.30 5.34
N PHE A 34 9.21 -7.82 5.39
CA PHE A 34 8.17 -7.59 4.40
C PHE A 34 7.13 -6.62 4.94
N LEU A 35 6.60 -5.80 4.04
CA LEU A 35 5.42 -4.96 4.28
C LEU A 35 4.37 -5.28 3.24
N ALA A 36 3.21 -5.76 3.70
CA ALA A 36 1.99 -5.79 2.91
C ALA A 36 1.17 -4.54 3.20
N VAL A 37 0.62 -3.93 2.15
CA VAL A 37 -0.25 -2.76 2.26
C VAL A 37 -1.53 -2.99 1.47
N TYR A 38 -2.67 -2.86 2.15
CA TYR A 38 -4.01 -2.92 1.58
C TYR A 38 -4.68 -1.55 1.65
N ALA A 39 -5.48 -1.21 0.65
CA ALA A 39 -6.47 -0.14 0.83
C ALA A 39 -7.65 -0.64 1.67
N CYS A 40 -8.36 0.24 2.36
CA CYS A 40 -9.57 -0.04 3.10
C CYS A 40 -10.59 1.06 2.83
N TYR A 41 -11.71 0.72 2.21
CA TYR A 41 -12.78 1.67 1.93
C TYR A 41 -14.14 0.98 1.75
N GLU A 42 -15.21 1.74 1.91
CA GLU A 42 -16.58 1.28 1.64
C GLU A 42 -16.93 1.42 0.16
N SER A 43 -17.69 0.45 -0.36
CA SER A 43 -18.28 0.50 -1.71
C SER A 43 -19.76 0.11 -1.65
N LEU A 44 -20.47 0.24 -2.77
CA LEU A 44 -21.88 -0.17 -2.86
C LEU A 44 -22.11 -1.65 -2.53
N ASP A 45 -21.09 -2.49 -2.75
CA ASP A 45 -21.14 -3.93 -2.47
C ASP A 45 -20.54 -4.30 -1.11
N GLY A 46 -20.31 -3.30 -0.25
CA GLY A 46 -19.66 -3.45 1.06
C GLY A 46 -18.16 -3.12 1.05
N PRO A 47 -17.45 -3.48 2.12
CA PRO A 47 -16.07 -3.06 2.33
C PRO A 47 -15.10 -3.74 1.35
N ARG A 48 -14.11 -2.97 0.90
CA ARG A 48 -13.10 -3.38 -0.08
C ARG A 48 -11.70 -3.32 0.52
N PHE A 49 -10.91 -4.36 0.24
CA PHE A 49 -9.55 -4.53 0.74
C PHE A 49 -8.56 -4.97 -0.35
N PRO A 50 -8.34 -4.20 -1.42
CA PRO A 50 -7.37 -4.59 -2.46
C PRO A 50 -5.95 -4.51 -1.90
N LEU A 51 -5.12 -5.52 -2.21
CA LEU A 51 -3.69 -5.49 -1.96
C LEU A 51 -3.04 -4.51 -2.94
N LEU A 52 -2.30 -3.53 -2.42
CA LEU A 52 -1.60 -2.50 -3.21
C LEU A 52 -0.13 -2.84 -3.40
N SER A 53 0.51 -3.37 -2.38
CA SER A 53 1.93 -3.74 -2.40
C SER A 53 2.21 -4.87 -1.42
N MET A 54 3.14 -5.74 -1.81
CA MET A 54 3.76 -6.73 -0.93
C MET A 54 5.22 -6.82 -1.35
N ALA A 55 6.10 -6.16 -0.61
CA ALA A 55 7.51 -6.06 -0.98
C ALA A 55 8.39 -6.15 0.27
N PRO A 56 9.63 -6.65 0.13
CA PRO A 56 10.63 -6.49 1.17
C PRO A 56 10.98 -5.01 1.33
N ILE A 57 11.08 -4.55 2.57
CA ILE A 57 11.70 -3.28 2.92
C ILE A 57 13.17 -3.58 3.21
N ILE A 58 14.05 -3.04 2.38
CA ILE A 58 15.49 -3.15 2.60
C ILE A 58 15.87 -2.12 3.65
N ASP A 59 16.59 -2.49 4.71
CA ASP A 59 17.10 -1.56 5.72
C ASP A 59 18.24 -0.69 5.14
N GLU A 60 17.88 0.16 4.18
CA GLU A 60 18.71 1.17 3.54
C GLU A 60 18.42 2.55 4.17
N PRO A 61 19.30 3.56 4.03
CA PRO A 61 19.10 4.87 4.63
C PRO A 61 17.75 5.52 4.30
N ASP A 62 17.21 5.24 3.12
CA ASP A 62 15.93 5.77 2.62
C ASP A 62 14.73 4.84 2.90
N ASP A 63 14.98 3.62 3.38
CA ASP A 63 14.01 2.54 3.64
C ASP A 63 14.22 1.96 5.05
N ALA A 64 14.63 2.82 5.99
CA ALA A 64 14.81 2.45 7.38
C ALA A 64 13.52 1.84 7.95
N LEU A 65 13.65 0.81 8.80
CA LEU A 65 12.53 0.14 9.49
C LEU A 65 11.89 1.04 10.58
N ASN A 66 11.55 2.26 10.20
CA ASN A 66 10.93 3.30 11.01
C ASN A 66 9.70 3.87 10.26
N ALA A 67 8.98 4.78 10.92
CA ALA A 67 7.77 5.36 10.36
C ALA A 67 8.01 6.15 9.06
N ASP A 68 9.14 6.85 8.95
CA ASP A 68 9.49 7.65 7.79
C ASP A 68 9.79 6.77 6.57
N GLY A 69 10.52 5.67 6.75
CA GLY A 69 10.79 4.69 5.70
C GLY A 69 9.51 3.98 5.23
N HIS A 70 8.61 3.62 6.15
CA HIS A 70 7.30 3.08 5.78
C HIS A 70 6.47 4.08 4.96
N ALA A 71 6.42 5.36 5.39
CA ALA A 71 5.71 6.40 4.66
C ALA A 71 6.30 6.63 3.25
N ALA A 72 7.63 6.63 3.14
CA ALA A 72 8.34 6.75 1.86
C ALA A 72 8.02 5.56 0.94
N ALA A 73 8.08 4.32 1.44
CA ALA A 73 7.73 3.12 0.70
C ALA A 73 6.28 3.17 0.17
N ILE A 74 5.33 3.61 1.01
CA ILE A 74 3.92 3.77 0.61
C ILE A 74 3.78 4.84 -0.49
N ALA A 75 4.44 6.00 -0.33
CA ALA A 75 4.39 7.07 -1.32
C ALA A 75 4.89 6.66 -2.71
N ARG A 76 5.82 5.68 -2.78
CA ARG A 76 6.38 5.21 -4.05
C ARG A 76 5.37 4.48 -4.93
N PHE A 77 4.46 3.68 -4.36
CA PHE A 77 3.54 2.85 -5.16
C PHE A 77 2.13 3.44 -5.35
N LEU A 78 1.67 4.35 -4.49
CA LEU A 78 0.34 4.95 -4.62
C LEU A 78 0.07 5.61 -6.00
N PRO A 79 1.05 6.25 -6.67
CA PRO A 79 0.86 6.81 -8.01
C PRO A 79 0.44 5.78 -9.07
N PHE A 80 0.78 4.50 -8.91
CA PHE A 80 0.33 3.44 -9.84
C PHE A 80 -1.20 3.30 -9.85
N PHE A 81 -1.86 3.64 -8.75
CA PHE A 81 -3.31 3.64 -8.59
C PHE A 81 -3.93 5.04 -8.77
N GLY A 82 -3.14 6.03 -9.17
CA GLY A 82 -3.57 7.43 -9.25
C GLY A 82 -3.92 8.03 -7.89
N ARG A 83 -3.25 7.59 -6.82
CA ARG A 83 -3.43 8.07 -5.44
C ARG A 83 -2.15 8.66 -4.87
N SER A 84 -2.29 9.33 -3.73
CA SER A 84 -1.21 9.95 -2.98
C SER A 84 -1.41 9.79 -1.48
N LEU A 85 -0.41 10.11 -0.67
CA LEU A 85 -0.55 10.12 0.79
C LEU A 85 -1.63 11.10 1.28
N ALA A 86 -1.95 12.15 0.51
CA ALA A 86 -3.01 13.11 0.87
C ALA A 86 -4.42 12.50 0.80
N ASP A 87 -4.58 11.37 0.11
CA ASP A 87 -5.85 10.65 -0.03
C ASP A 87 -6.05 9.62 1.12
N VAL A 88 -5.01 9.40 1.95
CA VAL A 88 -5.01 8.43 3.06
C VAL A 88 -5.54 9.09 4.34
N LEU A 89 -6.63 8.56 4.89
CA LEU A 89 -7.29 9.11 6.08
C LEU A 89 -6.75 8.56 7.40
N PHE A 90 -6.39 7.27 7.40
CA PHE A 90 -5.93 6.57 8.59
C PHE A 90 -5.10 5.34 8.20
N LEU A 91 -4.30 4.86 9.16
CA LEU A 91 -3.48 3.66 9.08
C LEU A 91 -3.92 2.69 10.16
N VAL A 92 -3.99 1.41 9.82
CA VAL A 92 -4.21 0.29 10.76
C VAL A 92 -3.04 -0.66 10.59
N GLY A 93 -2.32 -0.94 11.66
CA GLY A 93 -1.23 -1.91 11.69
C GLY A 93 -1.16 -2.61 13.04
N ASP A 94 -0.25 -3.56 13.17
CA ASP A 94 0.19 -4.06 14.46
C ASP A 94 1.11 -3.03 15.15
N ASN A 95 1.00 -2.94 16.48
CA ASN A 95 1.71 -1.96 17.32
C ASN A 95 3.17 -2.33 17.55
#